data_AF-A0A537KV92-F1
#
_entry.id   AF-A0A537KV92-F1
#
_cell.length_a   1.000
_cell.length_b   1.000
_cell.length_c   1.000
_cell.angle_alpha   90.00
_cell.angle_beta   90.00
_cell.angle_gamma   90.00
#
_symmetry.space_group_name_H-M   'P 1'
#
loop_
_entity.id
_entity.type
_entity.pdbx_description
1 polymer ?
#
loop_
_entity_poly.entity_id
_entity_poly.type
_entity_poly.pdbx_seq_one_letter_code
_entity_poly.pdbx_strand_id
1 'polypeptide(L)'
;MNAWDDPRIARGMEKQLAARRARIAAGEAPLGWKVGLGAPPAMERLKIKAPLVGFMMQNSLVPNGGTVSFAGWTKPVAEPEIAVHMGQDLPGGADRATTIAAIAALGPAIELADLNPPPDDVEVTLAGNIFHRHVVLGPPDPTRAGAKLDGLVGHVFRRGALAAKQDNVEALIGEMIGIVQHVAGTLGAHGERLRAGEVIITGSLVPPPIIEPDETEFAYALEPIGGLRVSFSR
;
A
#
# COMPACT_ATOMS: atom_id res chain seq x y z
N MET A 1 17.35 -1.49 -17.44
CA MET A 1 16.82 -0.18 -17.02
C MET A 1 15.73 -0.45 -16.01
N ASN A 2 15.97 -0.04 -14.77
CA ASN A 2 15.10 -0.25 -13.63
C ASN A 2 13.83 0.60 -13.79
N ALA A 3 12.80 0.32 -12.98
CA ALA A 3 11.55 1.08 -13.04
C ALA A 3 11.75 2.55 -12.66
N TRP A 4 12.58 2.84 -11.65
CA TRP A 4 12.89 4.19 -11.18
C TRP A 4 13.77 5.01 -12.14
N ASP A 5 14.28 4.43 -13.23
CA ASP A 5 14.98 5.18 -14.29
C ASP A 5 14.00 5.91 -15.23
N ASP A 6 12.69 5.66 -15.11
CA ASP A 6 11.67 6.39 -15.89
C ASP A 6 11.65 7.86 -15.44
N PRO A 7 11.87 8.83 -16.35
CA PRO A 7 11.93 10.24 -15.98
C PRO A 7 10.62 10.79 -15.41
N ARG A 8 9.47 10.19 -15.77
CA ARG A 8 8.16 10.53 -15.17
C ARG A 8 8.10 10.11 -13.70
N ILE A 9 8.62 8.90 -13.41
CA ILE A 9 8.72 8.39 -12.05
C ILE A 9 9.69 9.24 -11.24
N ALA A 10 10.86 9.56 -11.79
CA ALA A 10 11.86 10.35 -11.09
C ALA A 10 11.33 11.73 -10.65
N ARG A 11 10.68 12.47 -11.55
CA ARG A 11 10.08 13.78 -11.23
C ARG A 11 8.90 13.68 -10.25
N GLY A 12 8.08 12.63 -10.38
CA GLY A 12 6.98 12.36 -9.46
C GLY A 12 7.48 12.06 -8.04
N MET A 13 8.49 11.19 -7.93
CA MET A 13 9.18 10.85 -6.67
C MET A 13 9.79 12.08 -6.01
N GLU A 14 10.50 12.91 -6.76
CA GLU A 14 11.07 14.17 -6.25
C GLU A 14 10.01 15.05 -5.57
N LYS A 15 8.88 15.28 -6.25
CA LYS A 15 7.76 16.09 -5.75
C LYS A 15 7.15 15.51 -4.47
N GLN A 16 6.81 14.22 -4.47
CA GLN A 16 6.17 13.61 -3.29
C GLN A 16 7.12 13.51 -2.09
N LEU A 17 8.41 13.27 -2.33
CA LEU A 17 9.41 13.19 -1.24
C LEU A 17 9.68 14.57 -0.64
N ALA A 18 9.67 15.63 -1.44
CA ALA A 18 9.70 16.99 -0.91
C ALA A 18 8.50 17.24 0.03
N ALA A 19 7.29 16.83 -0.37
CA ALA A 19 6.10 16.94 0.47
C ALA A 19 6.20 16.09 1.75
N ARG A 20 6.66 14.83 1.65
CA ARG A 20 6.90 13.95 2.80
C ARG A 20 7.89 14.57 3.79
N ARG A 21 9.03 15.05 3.29
CA ARG A 21 10.08 15.68 4.11
C ARG A 21 9.57 16.95 4.80
N ALA A 22 8.76 17.76 4.13
CA ALA A 22 8.12 18.93 4.74
C ALA A 22 7.19 18.54 5.91
N ARG A 23 6.40 17.48 5.76
CA ARG A 23 5.54 16.95 6.83
C ARG A 23 6.36 16.45 8.02
N ILE A 24 7.45 15.72 7.76
CA ILE A 24 8.38 15.28 8.80
C ILE A 24 9.02 16.47 9.53
N ALA A 25 9.46 17.49 8.78
CA ALA A 25 10.01 18.72 9.36
C ALA A 25 8.99 19.49 10.22
N ALA A 26 7.69 19.36 9.91
CA ALA A 26 6.60 19.89 10.71
C ALA A 26 6.23 19.03 11.94
N GLY A 27 6.97 17.94 12.21
CA GLY A 27 6.79 17.08 13.38
C GLY A 27 5.91 15.85 13.15
N GLU A 28 5.44 15.61 11.91
CA GLU A 28 4.67 14.41 11.61
C GLU A 28 5.57 13.18 11.48
N ALA A 29 5.22 12.09 12.18
CA ALA A 29 5.98 10.86 12.11
C ALA A 29 5.66 10.05 10.84
N PRO A 30 6.65 9.47 10.15
CA PRO A 30 6.42 8.54 9.06
C PRO A 30 5.80 7.23 9.59
N LEU A 31 4.97 6.61 8.75
CA LEU A 31 4.41 5.26 9.01
C LEU A 31 5.05 4.22 8.09
N GLY A 32 5.34 4.59 6.84
CA GLY A 32 6.01 3.72 5.89
C GLY A 32 5.67 4.07 4.45
N TRP A 33 5.45 3.04 3.65
CA TRP A 33 5.33 3.13 2.20
C TRP A 33 4.14 2.30 1.69
N LYS A 34 3.70 2.62 0.48
CA LYS A 34 2.66 1.86 -0.21
C LYS A 34 3.03 1.68 -1.66
N VAL A 35 2.51 0.65 -2.31
CA VAL A 35 2.63 0.49 -3.75
C VAL A 35 1.25 0.55 -4.40
N GLY A 36 1.16 1.22 -5.54
CA GLY A 36 -0.08 1.35 -6.28
C GLY A 36 0.12 1.15 -7.76
N LEU A 37 -0.99 0.89 -8.47
CA LEU A 37 -0.99 0.70 -9.93
C LEU A 37 -0.10 -0.47 -10.39
N GLY A 38 0.04 -1.49 -9.54
CA GLY A 38 0.86 -2.68 -9.78
C GLY A 38 0.18 -3.81 -10.56
N ALA A 39 -1.15 -3.76 -10.72
CA ALA A 39 -1.86 -4.77 -11.50
C ALA A 39 -1.47 -4.70 -12.99
N PRO A 40 -1.35 -5.84 -13.70
CA PRO A 40 -0.88 -5.86 -15.09
C PRO A 40 -1.62 -4.90 -16.04
N PRO A 41 -2.97 -4.79 -16.02
CA PRO A 41 -3.68 -3.87 -16.89
C PRO A 41 -3.34 -2.39 -16.60
N ALA A 42 -3.10 -2.03 -15.33
CA ALA A 42 -2.73 -0.67 -14.96
C ALA A 42 -1.32 -0.35 -15.43
N MET A 43 -0.37 -1.28 -15.25
CA MET A 43 1.01 -1.10 -15.70
C MET A 43 1.13 -1.00 -17.22
N GLU A 44 0.39 -1.82 -17.97
CA GLU A 44 0.33 -1.77 -19.43
C GLU A 44 -0.22 -0.41 -19.92
N ARG A 45 -1.36 0.02 -19.38
CA ARG A 45 -1.99 1.30 -19.73
C ARG A 45 -1.06 2.49 -19.49
N LEU A 46 -0.36 2.49 -18.35
CA LEU A 46 0.56 3.56 -17.95
C LEU A 46 1.96 3.44 -18.58
N LYS A 47 2.23 2.31 -19.22
CA LYS A 47 3.55 1.93 -19.77
C LYS A 47 4.64 2.04 -18.70
N ILE A 48 4.38 1.47 -17.53
CA ILE A 48 5.34 1.36 -16.42
C ILE A 48 5.73 -0.10 -16.24
N LYS A 49 6.93 -0.34 -15.70
CA LYS A 49 7.51 -1.69 -15.58
C LYS A 49 7.32 -2.32 -14.19
N ALA A 50 6.93 -1.51 -13.22
CA ALA A 50 6.73 -1.92 -11.84
C ALA A 50 5.71 -0.96 -11.18
N PRO A 51 5.12 -1.34 -10.04
CA PRO A 51 4.21 -0.50 -9.28
C PRO A 51 4.82 0.85 -8.89
N LEU A 52 3.99 1.88 -8.74
CA LEU A 52 4.41 3.18 -8.25
C LEU A 52 4.56 3.12 -6.72
N VAL A 53 5.58 3.78 -6.16
CA VAL A 53 5.84 3.81 -4.70
C VAL A 53 5.38 5.15 -4.13
N GLY A 54 4.54 5.10 -3.10
CA GLY A 54 4.04 6.25 -2.34
C GLY A 54 4.38 6.13 -0.86
N PHE A 55 4.11 7.18 -0.08
CA PHE A 55 4.39 7.21 1.35
C PHE A 55 3.13 7.23 2.22
N MET A 56 3.27 6.75 3.45
CA MET A 56 2.25 6.84 4.50
C MET A 56 2.82 7.54 5.73
N MET A 57 1.96 8.30 6.42
CA MET A 57 2.32 9.03 7.63
C MET A 57 1.42 8.61 8.78
N GLN A 58 1.86 8.79 10.03
CA GLN A 58 1.07 8.34 11.18
C GLN A 58 -0.32 9.00 11.25
N ASN A 59 -0.49 10.24 10.77
CA ASN A 59 -1.82 10.89 10.78
C ASN A 59 -2.79 10.31 9.75
N SER A 60 -2.34 9.49 8.79
CA SER A 60 -3.24 8.77 7.88
C SER A 60 -3.77 7.46 8.49
N LEU A 61 -3.24 7.04 9.64
CA LEU A 61 -3.68 5.83 10.33
C LEU A 61 -5.07 6.03 10.95
N VAL A 62 -5.98 5.12 10.61
CA VAL A 62 -7.32 5.03 11.18
C VAL A 62 -7.38 3.77 12.04
N PRO A 63 -7.88 3.85 13.29
CA PRO A 63 -8.04 2.67 14.13
C PRO A 63 -8.97 1.63 13.48
N ASN A 64 -8.73 0.34 13.75
CA ASN A 64 -9.67 -0.71 13.35
C ASN A 64 -11.06 -0.45 13.96
N GLY A 65 -12.10 -0.40 13.12
CA GLY A 65 -13.46 0.02 13.54
C GLY A 65 -13.65 1.53 13.61
N GLY A 66 -12.67 2.32 13.17
CA GLY A 66 -12.77 3.76 13.06
C GLY A 66 -13.70 4.21 11.94
N THR A 67 -14.01 5.51 11.91
CA THR A 67 -14.86 6.14 10.90
C THR A 67 -14.08 7.15 10.09
N VAL A 68 -14.26 7.14 8.77
CA VAL A 68 -13.66 8.10 7.84
C VAL A 68 -14.76 8.88 7.13
N SER A 69 -14.62 10.20 7.09
CA SER A 69 -15.48 11.05 6.28
C SER A 69 -14.94 11.13 4.85
N PHE A 70 -15.81 10.90 3.87
CA PHE A 70 -15.53 11.13 2.46
C PHE A 70 -15.94 12.52 1.98
N ALA A 71 -16.17 13.46 2.91
CA ALA A 71 -16.43 14.84 2.55
C ALA A 71 -15.31 15.38 1.65
N GLY A 72 -15.67 15.84 0.46
CA GLY A 72 -14.73 16.37 -0.54
C GLY A 72 -13.97 15.34 -1.37
N TRP A 73 -14.25 14.03 -1.22
CA TRP A 73 -13.68 12.99 -2.09
C TRP A 73 -14.53 12.85 -3.35
N THR A 74 -13.89 12.48 -4.44
CA THR A 74 -14.55 12.33 -5.74
C THR A 74 -14.89 10.87 -6.04
N LYS A 75 -13.94 9.96 -5.80
CA LYS A 75 -14.06 8.54 -6.12
C LYS A 75 -13.34 7.70 -5.05
N PRO A 76 -13.97 7.54 -3.87
CA PRO A 76 -13.41 6.75 -2.78
C PRO A 76 -13.27 5.28 -3.18
N VAL A 77 -12.12 4.70 -2.86
CA VAL A 77 -11.86 3.27 -2.96
C VAL A 77 -11.32 2.74 -1.64
N ALA A 78 -11.64 1.48 -1.34
CA ALA A 78 -11.11 0.77 -0.18
C ALA A 78 -10.40 -0.51 -0.63
N GLU A 79 -9.08 -0.55 -0.52
CA GLU A 79 -8.22 -1.59 -1.07
C GLU A 79 -7.80 -2.56 0.04
N PRO A 80 -8.22 -3.84 0.01
CA PRO A 80 -7.76 -4.85 0.95
C PRO A 80 -6.35 -5.31 0.57
N GLU A 81 -5.38 -5.07 1.43
CA GLU A 81 -3.97 -5.31 1.16
C GLU A 81 -3.29 -6.15 2.23
N ILE A 82 -2.08 -6.62 1.93
CA ILE A 82 -1.17 -7.20 2.92
C ILE A 82 -0.17 -6.12 3.35
N ALA A 83 -0.09 -5.89 4.65
CA ALA A 83 0.96 -5.11 5.27
C ALA A 83 2.20 -5.99 5.52
N VAL A 84 3.36 -5.55 5.04
CA VAL A 84 4.68 -6.10 5.37
C VAL A 84 5.31 -5.19 6.43
N HIS A 85 5.57 -5.73 7.61
CA HIS A 85 6.22 -5.01 8.70
C HIS A 85 7.72 -5.25 8.67
N MET A 86 8.50 -4.17 8.58
CA MET A 86 9.95 -4.26 8.51
C MET A 86 10.56 -4.36 9.92
N GLY A 87 11.38 -5.38 10.15
CA GLY A 87 12.16 -5.54 11.38
C GLY A 87 13.58 -5.00 11.29
N GLN A 88 14.09 -4.80 10.07
CA GLN A 88 15.43 -4.29 9.81
C GLN A 88 15.39 -3.26 8.68
N ASP A 89 16.35 -2.35 8.70
CA ASP A 89 16.61 -1.47 7.56
C ASP A 89 16.96 -2.31 6.33
N LEU A 90 16.39 -1.96 5.19
CA LEU A 90 16.66 -2.62 3.91
C LEU A 90 17.24 -1.60 2.91
N PRO A 91 18.53 -1.71 2.53
CA PRO A 91 19.11 -0.85 1.53
C PRO A 91 18.60 -1.18 0.12
N GLY A 92 18.60 -0.19 -0.77
CA GLY A 92 18.36 -0.43 -2.19
C GLY A 92 19.39 -1.40 -2.78
N GLY A 93 18.93 -2.37 -3.56
CA GLY A 93 19.78 -3.42 -4.13
C GLY A 93 20.10 -4.59 -3.20
N ALA A 94 19.44 -4.68 -2.03
CA ALA A 94 19.54 -5.85 -1.17
C ALA A 94 19.15 -7.15 -1.90
N ASP A 95 19.88 -8.22 -1.62
CA ASP A 95 19.57 -9.53 -2.18
C ASP A 95 18.30 -10.14 -1.54
N ARG A 96 17.86 -11.28 -2.10
CA ARG A 96 16.66 -11.96 -1.64
C ARG A 96 16.75 -12.39 -0.17
N ALA A 97 17.90 -12.93 0.24
CA ALA A 97 18.09 -13.44 1.60
C ALA A 97 18.03 -12.32 2.64
N THR A 98 18.66 -11.18 2.35
CA THR A 98 18.61 -9.97 3.17
C THR A 98 17.19 -9.43 3.24
N THR A 99 16.46 -9.43 2.11
CA THR A 99 15.07 -8.99 2.07
C THR A 99 14.17 -9.86 2.95
N ILE A 100 14.29 -11.19 2.84
CA ILE A 100 13.55 -12.14 3.69
C ILE A 100 13.87 -11.88 5.17
N ALA A 101 15.15 -11.71 5.51
CA ALA A 101 15.57 -11.46 6.90
C ALA A 101 15.05 -10.13 7.47
N ALA A 102 14.83 -9.12 6.62
CA ALA A 102 14.35 -7.81 7.05
C ALA A 102 12.84 -7.77 7.34
N ILE A 103 12.06 -8.75 6.87
CA ILE A 103 10.61 -8.81 7.07
C ILE A 103 10.29 -9.48 8.41
N ALA A 104 9.74 -8.72 9.36
CA ALA A 104 9.42 -9.20 10.70
C ALA A 104 8.05 -9.87 10.81
N ALA A 105 7.05 -9.39 10.07
CA ALA A 105 5.68 -9.88 10.17
C ALA A 105 4.86 -9.50 8.93
N LEU A 106 3.72 -10.17 8.76
CA LEU A 106 2.67 -9.77 7.83
C LEU A 106 1.39 -9.43 8.62
N GLY A 107 0.52 -8.58 8.07
CA GLY A 107 -0.79 -8.28 8.65
C GLY A 107 -1.79 -7.83 7.59
N PRO A 108 -3.09 -7.80 7.90
CA PRO A 108 -4.08 -7.20 7.00
C PRO A 108 -3.94 -5.67 7.01
N ALA A 109 -4.22 -5.05 5.87
CA ALA A 109 -4.37 -3.60 5.74
C ALA A 109 -5.59 -3.25 4.87
N ILE A 110 -6.14 -2.07 5.09
CA ILE A 110 -7.08 -1.42 4.17
C ILE A 110 -6.50 -0.07 3.79
N GLU A 111 -6.11 0.12 2.52
CA GLU A 111 -5.85 1.47 2.01
C GLU A 111 -7.18 2.15 1.65
N LEU A 112 -7.34 3.40 2.06
CA LEU A 112 -8.39 4.27 1.54
C LEU A 112 -7.75 5.32 0.64
N ALA A 113 -8.20 5.34 -0.61
CA ALA A 113 -7.72 6.27 -1.62
C ALA A 113 -8.89 6.99 -2.30
N ASP A 114 -8.59 8.15 -2.89
CA ASP A 114 -9.54 8.94 -3.67
C ASP A 114 -9.01 9.10 -5.09
N LEU A 115 -9.61 8.38 -6.04
CA LEU A 115 -9.15 8.30 -7.43
C LEU A 115 -9.47 9.58 -8.21
N ASN A 116 -8.79 10.66 -7.86
CA ASN A 116 -8.91 11.98 -8.47
C ASN A 116 -7.58 12.74 -8.44
N PRO A 117 -7.07 13.22 -9.60
CA PRO A 117 -7.62 13.03 -10.95
C PRO A 117 -7.51 11.56 -11.43
N PRO A 118 -8.06 11.19 -12.59
CA PRO A 118 -7.85 9.87 -13.18
C PRO A 118 -6.35 9.51 -13.28
N PRO A 119 -5.98 8.23 -13.07
CA PRO A 119 -4.58 7.79 -13.04
C PRO A 119 -4.02 7.62 -14.45
N ASP A 120 -3.96 8.70 -15.23
CA ASP A 120 -3.50 8.69 -16.63
C ASP A 120 -2.09 9.26 -16.79
N ASP A 121 -1.66 10.14 -15.88
CA ASP A 121 -0.33 10.72 -15.85
C ASP A 121 0.46 10.19 -14.65
N VAL A 122 1.56 9.48 -14.95
CA VAL A 122 2.44 8.85 -13.94
C VAL A 122 3.06 9.89 -12.99
N GLU A 123 3.51 11.02 -13.51
CA GLU A 123 4.17 12.05 -12.72
C GLU A 123 3.18 12.74 -11.79
N VAL A 124 2.01 13.14 -12.32
CA VAL A 124 0.94 13.77 -11.53
C VAL A 124 0.43 12.82 -10.46
N THR A 125 0.24 11.54 -10.82
CA THR A 125 -0.21 10.51 -9.88
C THR A 125 0.79 10.32 -8.73
N LEU A 126 2.08 10.20 -9.02
CA LEU A 126 3.12 10.09 -7.99
C LEU A 126 3.21 11.35 -7.13
N ALA A 127 3.16 12.54 -7.75
CA ALA A 127 3.20 13.81 -7.03
C ALA A 127 2.02 13.96 -6.05
N GLY A 128 0.85 13.42 -6.42
CA GLY A 128 -0.34 13.31 -5.56
C GLY A 128 -0.31 12.16 -4.56
N ASN A 129 0.86 11.55 -4.34
CA ASN A 129 1.06 10.38 -3.47
C ASN A 129 0.10 9.23 -3.80
N ILE A 130 -0.12 8.98 -5.10
CA ILE A 130 -0.93 7.87 -5.63
C ILE A 130 -2.26 7.75 -4.89
N PHE A 131 -3.01 8.85 -4.83
CA PHE A 131 -4.38 8.91 -4.31
C PHE A 131 -4.56 8.59 -2.81
N HIS A 132 -3.49 8.35 -2.05
CA HIS A 132 -3.57 7.96 -0.65
C HIS A 132 -4.30 8.99 0.20
N ARG A 133 -5.13 8.51 1.12
CA ARG A 133 -5.81 9.33 2.12
C ARG A 133 -5.63 8.75 3.51
N HIS A 134 -6.00 7.48 3.69
CA HIS A 134 -5.93 6.80 4.98
C HIS A 134 -5.47 5.35 4.84
N VAL A 135 -5.07 4.76 5.97
CA VAL A 135 -4.80 3.34 6.08
C VAL A 135 -5.34 2.81 7.40
N VAL A 136 -5.90 1.60 7.38
CA VAL A 136 -6.19 0.82 8.58
C VAL A 136 -5.22 -0.34 8.61
N LEU A 137 -4.52 -0.53 9.72
CA LEU A 137 -3.58 -1.64 9.90
C LEU A 137 -4.09 -2.60 10.96
N GLY A 138 -4.03 -3.90 10.67
CA GLY A 138 -4.38 -4.95 11.60
C GLY A 138 -3.21 -5.42 12.44
N PRO A 139 -3.42 -6.43 13.30
CA PRO A 139 -2.34 -6.98 14.10
C PRO A 139 -1.27 -7.60 13.17
N PRO A 140 0.01 -7.28 13.36
CA PRO A 140 1.08 -8.03 12.71
C PRO A 140 1.15 -9.45 13.29
N ASP A 141 1.38 -10.44 12.43
CA ASP A 141 1.67 -11.82 12.80
C ASP A 141 3.16 -12.14 12.56
N PRO A 142 3.99 -12.18 13.62
CA PRO A 142 5.42 -12.48 13.50
C PRO A 142 5.71 -13.91 13.04
N THR A 143 4.75 -14.85 13.12
CA THR A 143 4.95 -16.20 12.58
C THR A 143 5.13 -16.17 11.06
N ARG A 144 4.69 -15.08 10.42
CA ARG A 144 4.77 -14.77 9.00
C ARG A 144 6.07 -14.04 8.58
N ALA A 145 7.04 -13.88 9.48
CA ALA A 145 8.36 -13.32 9.17
C ALA A 145 8.97 -13.95 7.92
N GLY A 146 9.68 -13.16 7.13
CA GLY A 146 10.22 -13.60 5.83
C GLY A 146 9.17 -13.80 4.73
N ALA A 147 8.02 -13.16 4.86
CA ALA A 147 6.89 -13.24 3.92
C ALA A 147 6.37 -14.68 3.71
N LYS A 148 6.04 -15.40 4.79
CA LYS A 148 5.44 -16.75 4.67
C LYS A 148 3.97 -16.67 4.32
N LEU A 149 3.65 -16.96 3.06
CA LEU A 149 2.30 -16.78 2.49
C LEU A 149 1.40 -18.02 2.61
N ASP A 150 1.95 -19.17 3.01
CA ASP A 150 1.21 -20.43 3.00
C ASP A 150 -0.10 -20.36 3.79
N GLY A 151 -1.20 -20.74 3.12
CA GLY A 151 -2.53 -20.75 3.71
C GLY A 151 -3.14 -19.37 3.98
N LEU A 152 -2.55 -18.28 3.47
CA LEU A 152 -3.18 -16.97 3.54
C LEU A 152 -4.38 -16.88 2.60
N VAL A 153 -5.51 -16.40 3.13
CA VAL A 153 -6.71 -16.16 2.34
C VAL A 153 -7.31 -14.81 2.70
N GLY A 154 -7.47 -13.94 1.70
CA GLY A 154 -8.16 -12.67 1.83
C GLY A 154 -9.66 -12.81 1.63
N HIS A 155 -10.45 -12.31 2.57
CA HIS A 155 -11.91 -12.23 2.52
C HIS A 155 -12.37 -10.79 2.60
N VAL A 156 -13.11 -10.33 1.60
CA VAL A 156 -13.61 -8.95 1.52
C VAL A 156 -15.11 -8.96 1.76
N PHE A 157 -15.57 -8.17 2.71
CA PHE A 157 -16.96 -8.04 3.08
C PHE A 157 -17.46 -6.63 2.79
N ARG A 158 -18.60 -6.56 2.12
CA ARG A 158 -19.29 -5.30 1.80
C ARG A 158 -20.76 -5.48 2.11
N ARG A 159 -21.37 -4.49 2.78
CA ARG A 159 -22.80 -4.53 3.16
C ARG A 159 -23.19 -5.80 3.94
N GLY A 160 -22.29 -6.24 4.83
CA GLY A 160 -22.50 -7.43 5.66
C GLY A 160 -22.40 -8.78 4.92
N ALA A 161 -22.03 -8.81 3.63
CA ALA A 161 -21.89 -10.03 2.84
C ALA A 161 -20.48 -10.20 2.28
N LEU A 162 -20.06 -11.45 2.06
CA LEU A 162 -18.81 -11.77 1.38
C LEU A 162 -18.90 -11.32 -0.08
N ALA A 163 -18.06 -10.36 -0.46
CA ALA A 163 -18.03 -9.78 -1.80
C ALA A 163 -16.91 -10.37 -2.67
N ALA A 164 -15.77 -10.73 -2.06
CA ALA A 164 -14.66 -11.36 -2.76
C ALA A 164 -13.84 -12.25 -1.84
N LYS A 165 -13.15 -13.23 -2.44
CA LYS A 165 -12.20 -14.12 -1.79
C LYS A 165 -10.96 -14.24 -2.68
N GLN A 166 -9.76 -14.21 -2.08
CA GLN A 166 -8.48 -14.41 -2.77
C GLN A 166 -7.61 -15.38 -1.96
N ASP A 167 -7.36 -16.56 -2.49
CA ASP A 167 -6.48 -17.59 -1.89
C ASP A 167 -5.06 -17.59 -2.51
N ASN A 168 -4.89 -16.99 -3.69
CA ASN A 168 -3.58 -16.67 -4.23
C ASN A 168 -3.28 -15.18 -4.02
N VAL A 169 -2.72 -14.85 -2.85
CA VAL A 169 -2.47 -13.46 -2.45
C VAL A 169 -1.53 -12.69 -3.39
N GLU A 170 -0.69 -13.39 -4.16
CA GLU A 170 0.23 -12.76 -5.12
C GLU A 170 -0.37 -12.60 -6.53
N ALA A 171 -1.59 -13.11 -6.78
CA ALA A 171 -2.17 -13.13 -8.13
C ALA A 171 -2.27 -11.76 -8.81
N LEU A 172 -2.60 -10.71 -8.04
CA LEU A 172 -2.67 -9.32 -8.52
C LEU A 172 -1.53 -8.45 -8.01
N ILE A 173 -0.98 -8.79 -6.85
CA ILE A 173 0.11 -8.05 -6.18
C ILE A 173 1.44 -8.28 -6.89
N GLY A 174 1.66 -9.49 -7.41
CA GLY A 174 2.99 -9.98 -7.78
C GLY A 174 3.74 -10.60 -6.59
N GLU A 175 4.98 -11.01 -6.82
CA GLU A 175 5.79 -11.66 -5.79
C GLU A 175 6.10 -10.69 -4.62
N MET A 176 5.74 -11.08 -3.40
CA MET A 176 5.86 -10.30 -2.18
C MET A 176 7.29 -9.83 -1.92
N ILE A 177 8.27 -10.73 -2.06
CA ILE A 177 9.69 -10.38 -1.89
C ILE A 177 10.14 -9.40 -2.97
N GLY A 178 9.70 -9.60 -4.22
CA GLY A 178 9.96 -8.69 -5.32
C GLY A 178 9.40 -7.29 -5.08
N ILE A 179 8.20 -7.17 -4.49
CA ILE A 179 7.61 -5.89 -4.10
C ILE A 179 8.47 -5.17 -3.05
N VAL A 180 8.91 -5.87 -2.00
CA VAL A 180 9.76 -5.27 -0.96
C VAL A 180 11.10 -4.81 -1.54
N GLN A 181 11.72 -5.61 -2.41
CA GLN A 181 12.96 -5.22 -3.11
C GLN A 181 12.74 -4.02 -4.03
N HIS A 182 11.61 -3.96 -4.74
CA HIS A 182 11.25 -2.84 -5.62
C HIS A 182 11.07 -1.55 -4.82
N VAL A 183 10.39 -1.60 -3.66
CA VAL A 183 10.28 -0.46 -2.75
C VAL A 183 11.67 -0.02 -2.30
N ALA A 184 12.47 -0.92 -1.73
CA ALA A 184 13.81 -0.57 -1.25
C ALA A 184 14.72 0.00 -2.36
N GLY A 185 14.69 -0.58 -3.56
CA GLY A 185 15.43 -0.10 -4.73
C GLY A 185 14.98 1.30 -5.18
N THR A 186 13.67 1.53 -5.27
CA THR A 186 13.09 2.83 -5.61
C THR A 186 13.49 3.89 -4.58
N LEU A 187 13.39 3.59 -3.29
CA LEU A 187 13.81 4.51 -2.23
C LEU A 187 15.30 4.84 -2.30
N GLY A 188 16.15 3.82 -2.46
CA GLY A 188 17.59 3.99 -2.59
C GLY A 188 17.97 4.89 -3.77
N ALA A 189 17.29 4.75 -4.91
CA ALA A 189 17.49 5.60 -6.09
C ALA A 189 17.11 7.08 -5.87
N HIS A 190 16.25 7.36 -4.88
CA HIS A 190 15.78 8.71 -4.55
C HIS A 190 16.33 9.25 -3.22
N GLY A 191 17.42 8.67 -2.72
CA GLY A 191 18.11 9.13 -1.51
C GLY A 191 17.35 8.83 -0.21
N GLU A 192 16.40 7.89 -0.26
CA GLU A 192 15.66 7.37 0.89
C GLU A 192 16.10 5.95 1.23
N ARG A 193 15.60 5.42 2.34
CA ARG A 193 15.84 4.05 2.81
C ARG A 193 14.59 3.49 3.44
N LEU A 194 14.29 2.22 3.19
CA LEU A 194 13.27 1.47 3.92
C LEU A 194 13.81 1.13 5.32
N ARG A 195 13.15 1.62 6.36
CA ARG A 195 13.66 1.52 7.74
C ARG A 195 12.97 0.43 8.55
N ALA A 196 13.67 -0.09 9.55
CA ALA A 196 13.06 -0.90 10.61
C ALA A 196 11.90 -0.13 11.26
N GLY A 197 10.80 -0.81 11.52
CA GLY A 197 9.57 -0.23 12.07
C GLY A 197 8.64 0.42 11.06
N GLU A 198 9.07 0.64 9.80
CA GLU A 198 8.16 1.06 8.73
C GLU A 198 7.32 -0.12 8.21
N VAL A 199 6.16 0.21 7.65
CA VAL A 199 5.25 -0.76 7.01
C VAL A 199 5.18 -0.51 5.51
N ILE A 200 5.09 -1.57 4.72
CA ILE A 200 4.70 -1.51 3.30
C ILE A 200 3.31 -2.12 3.16
N ILE A 201 2.35 -1.41 2.56
CA ILE A 201 1.14 -2.05 2.04
C ILE A 201 1.33 -2.33 0.54
N THR A 202 1.08 -3.58 0.14
CA THR A 202 1.67 -4.16 -1.08
C THR A 202 0.79 -4.10 -2.31
N GLY A 203 -0.31 -3.34 -2.27
CA GLY A 203 -1.31 -3.28 -3.31
C GLY A 203 -2.50 -4.20 -3.03
N SER A 204 -3.64 -3.85 -3.62
CA SER A 204 -4.91 -4.55 -3.43
C SER A 204 -4.89 -6.01 -3.89
N LEU A 205 -5.44 -6.90 -3.05
CA LEU A 205 -5.66 -8.33 -3.32
C LEU A 205 -6.75 -8.61 -4.37
N VAL A 206 -7.64 -7.64 -4.57
CA VAL A 206 -8.76 -7.70 -5.51
C VAL A 206 -8.80 -6.39 -6.34
N PRO A 207 -9.47 -6.34 -7.50
CA PRO A 207 -9.67 -5.07 -8.19
C PRO A 207 -10.27 -4.02 -7.25
N PRO A 208 -9.65 -2.82 -7.07
CA PRO A 208 -10.02 -1.83 -6.06
C PRO A 208 -11.53 -1.53 -6.01
N PRO A 209 -12.22 -1.92 -4.93
CA PRO A 209 -13.63 -1.62 -4.73
C PRO A 209 -13.88 -0.12 -4.61
N ILE A 210 -14.70 0.45 -5.51
CA ILE A 210 -15.26 1.79 -5.35
C ILE A 210 -16.32 1.74 -4.25
N ILE A 211 -16.24 2.64 -3.28
CA ILE A 211 -17.23 2.73 -2.20
C ILE A 211 -18.44 3.51 -2.66
N GLU A 212 -19.57 2.82 -2.76
CA GLU A 212 -20.83 3.36 -3.26
C GLU A 212 -21.53 4.28 -2.24
N PRO A 213 -22.45 5.17 -2.68
CA PRO A 213 -23.26 6.06 -1.85
C PRO A 213 -23.81 5.46 -0.55
N ASP A 214 -24.33 4.25 -0.64
CA ASP A 214 -25.06 3.53 0.40
C ASP A 214 -24.20 2.51 1.16
N GLU A 215 -22.89 2.46 0.90
CA GLU A 215 -21.95 1.66 1.69
C GLU A 215 -21.46 2.46 2.90
N THR A 216 -21.79 1.96 4.09
CA THR A 216 -21.43 2.58 5.37
C THR A 216 -20.26 1.88 6.06
N GLU A 217 -19.83 0.73 5.56
CA GLU A 217 -18.73 -0.07 6.12
C GLU A 217 -18.05 -0.90 5.02
N PHE A 218 -16.73 -1.05 5.16
CA PHE A 218 -15.91 -2.02 4.45
C PHE A 218 -15.15 -2.87 5.45
N ALA A 219 -15.13 -4.19 5.27
CA ALA A 219 -14.38 -5.10 6.12
C ALA A 219 -13.53 -6.08 5.31
N TYR A 220 -12.39 -6.45 5.87
CA TYR A 220 -11.40 -7.30 5.26
C TYR A 220 -10.79 -8.23 6.30
N ALA A 221 -10.74 -9.53 6.03
CA ALA A 221 -10.01 -10.49 6.84
C ALA A 221 -8.90 -11.14 6.02
N LEU A 222 -7.72 -11.25 6.61
CA LEU A 222 -6.61 -12.03 6.10
C LEU A 222 -6.45 -13.24 7.01
N GLU A 223 -7.06 -14.36 6.64
CA GLU A 223 -6.95 -15.59 7.41
C GLU A 223 -5.54 -16.19 7.27
N PRO A 224 -4.98 -16.79 8.33
CA PRO A 224 -5.53 -16.92 9.69
C PRO A 224 -5.15 -15.75 10.62
N ILE A 225 -4.59 -14.66 10.10
CA ILE A 225 -4.00 -13.57 10.89
C ILE A 225 -5.08 -12.79 11.66
N GLY A 226 -6.09 -12.28 10.96
CA GLY A 226 -7.12 -11.45 11.57
C GLY A 226 -7.85 -10.57 10.58
N GLY A 227 -8.69 -9.68 11.09
CA GLY A 227 -9.53 -8.81 10.26
C GLY A 227 -9.61 -7.36 10.73
N LEU A 228 -10.05 -6.55 9.79
CA LEU A 228 -10.17 -5.11 9.84
C LEU A 228 -11.54 -4.68 9.35
N ARG A 229 -12.02 -3.56 9.86
CA ARG A 229 -13.16 -2.84 9.31
C ARG A 229 -12.97 -1.34 9.43
N VAL A 230 -13.66 -0.62 8.56
CA VAL A 230 -13.76 0.85 8.60
C VAL A 230 -15.15 1.27 8.21
N SER A 231 -15.71 2.22 8.96
CA SER A 231 -17.00 2.82 8.67
C SER A 231 -16.84 4.14 7.92
N PHE A 232 -17.87 4.53 7.18
CA PHE A 232 -17.84 5.73 6.35
C PHE A 232 -18.95 6.70 6.74
N SER A 233 -18.61 7.99 6.73
CA SER A 233 -19.56 9.10 6.82
C SER A 233 -19.44 10.00 5.58
N ARG A 234 -20.51 10.71 5.26
CA ARG A 234 -20.58 11.65 4.14
C ARG A 234 -20.71 13.07 4.63
#